data_AF-A0A354UDI4-F1
#
_entry.id   AF-A0A354UDI4-F1
#
_cell.length_a   1.000
_cell.length_b   1.000
_cell.length_c   1.000
_cell.angle_alpha   90.00
_cell.angle_beta   90.00
_cell.angle_gamma   90.00
#
_symmetry.space_group_name_H-M   'P 1'
#
loop_
_entity.id
_entity.type
_entity.pdbx_description
1 polymer ?
#
loop_
_entity_poly.entity_id
_entity_poly.type
_entity_poly.pdbx_seq_one_letter_code
_entity_poly.pdbx_strand_id
1 'polypeptide(L)'
;MEKFKLNFELIPDGCWYSNLRTLLKPKDWDVLRKDAYKRANGKCMICSRPALRLEAHERWSYDEKKKIQKLVDIIAVCHSCHSVIHIGRTQLLGDEEKAIKHYLKVNKCSYSDYIKNLGEANARHRELNKVDEWQLDLSVLKKIIGNIEL
;
A
#
# COMPACT_ATOMS: atom_id res chain seq x y z
N MET A 1 -17.29 -7.08 -0.99
CA MET A 1 -16.76 -6.24 0.10
C MET A 1 -15.47 -6.88 0.57
N GLU A 2 -14.37 -6.12 0.68
CA GLU A 2 -13.14 -6.66 1.28
C GLU A 2 -13.42 -7.06 2.74
N LYS A 3 -13.01 -8.28 3.11
CA LYS A 3 -13.28 -8.87 4.44
C LYS A 3 -12.61 -8.08 5.57
N PHE A 4 -11.48 -7.43 5.30
CA PHE A 4 -10.68 -6.72 6.27
C PHE A 4 -10.37 -5.29 5.80
N LYS A 5 -10.32 -4.35 6.74
CA LYS A 5 -10.07 -2.92 6.47
C LYS A 5 -8.58 -2.63 6.25
N LEU A 6 -7.72 -3.32 6.97
CA LEU A 6 -6.26 -3.23 6.89
C LEU A 6 -5.72 -4.56 6.41
N ASN A 7 -5.00 -4.57 5.30
CA ASN A 7 -4.44 -5.77 4.66
C ASN A 7 -2.94 -5.62 4.41
N PHE A 8 -2.30 -6.73 4.08
CA PHE A 8 -0.92 -6.81 3.61
C PHE A 8 -0.87 -6.48 2.12
N GLU A 9 0.06 -5.62 1.70
CA GLU A 9 0.24 -5.25 0.29
C GLU A 9 1.64 -5.61 -0.14
N LEU A 10 1.85 -6.91 -0.32
CA LEU A 10 3.11 -7.45 -0.81
C LEU A 10 3.25 -7.11 -2.29
N ILE A 11 4.28 -6.33 -2.60
CA ILE A 11 4.58 -5.87 -3.96
C ILE A 11 5.48 -6.92 -4.63
N PRO A 12 5.18 -7.35 -5.87
CA PRO A 12 6.00 -8.31 -6.59
C PRO A 12 7.45 -7.81 -6.71
N ASP A 13 8.41 -8.73 -6.63
CA ASP A 13 9.84 -8.41 -6.51
C ASP A 13 10.33 -7.58 -7.71
N GLY A 14 9.85 -7.92 -8.92
CA GLY A 14 10.15 -7.17 -10.16
C GLY A 14 9.55 -5.76 -10.20
N CYS A 15 8.62 -5.41 -9.30
CA CYS A 15 7.96 -4.11 -9.25
C CYS A 15 8.53 -3.17 -8.18
N TRP A 16 9.49 -3.60 -7.35
CA TRP A 16 9.99 -2.79 -6.21
C TRP A 16 10.57 -1.43 -6.61
N TYR A 17 11.15 -1.33 -7.81
CA TYR A 17 11.73 -0.09 -8.34
C TYR A 17 10.74 0.79 -9.13
N SER A 18 9.51 0.31 -9.33
CA SER A 18 8.43 0.99 -10.06
C SER A 18 7.52 1.81 -9.12
N ASN A 19 8.11 2.51 -8.14
CA ASN A 19 7.39 3.39 -7.24
C ASN A 19 7.47 4.86 -7.70
N LEU A 20 6.47 5.68 -7.36
CA LEU A 20 6.40 7.06 -7.85
C LEU A 20 7.51 7.94 -7.30
N ARG A 21 8.06 7.62 -6.12
CA ARG A 21 9.17 8.38 -5.55
C ARG A 21 10.43 8.27 -6.40
N THR A 22 10.68 7.12 -7.02
CA THR A 22 11.81 6.92 -7.93
C THR A 22 11.51 7.41 -9.34
N LEU A 23 10.25 7.32 -9.78
CA LEU A 23 9.84 7.69 -11.15
C LEU A 23 9.59 9.19 -11.34
N LEU A 24 9.15 9.91 -10.30
CA LEU A 24 8.79 11.32 -10.39
C LEU A 24 9.88 12.23 -9.84
N LYS A 25 9.91 13.49 -10.30
CA LYS A 25 10.73 14.52 -9.66
C LYS A 25 10.22 14.71 -8.23
N PRO A 26 11.11 15.03 -7.26
CA PRO A 26 10.72 15.23 -5.86
C PRO A 26 9.57 16.21 -5.66
N LYS A 27 9.50 17.27 -6.49
CA LYS A 27 8.41 18.25 -6.48
C LYS A 27 7.05 17.65 -6.83
N ASP A 28 7.00 16.73 -7.79
CA ASP A 28 5.73 16.19 -8.30
C ASP A 28 5.22 15.12 -7.31
N TRP A 29 6.13 14.33 -6.74
CA TRP A 29 5.83 13.46 -5.60
C TRP A 29 5.33 14.25 -4.39
N ASP A 30 5.89 15.44 -4.13
CA ASP A 30 5.46 16.31 -3.04
C ASP A 30 4.01 16.79 -3.19
N VAL A 31 3.56 17.09 -4.40
CA VAL A 31 2.16 17.45 -4.67
C VAL A 31 1.25 16.26 -4.37
N LEU A 32 1.58 15.08 -4.87
CA LEU A 32 0.76 13.87 -4.71
C LEU A 32 0.59 13.48 -3.23
N ARG A 33 1.69 13.44 -2.46
CA ARG A 33 1.61 13.11 -1.03
C ARG A 33 0.83 14.17 -0.24
N LYS A 34 0.95 15.45 -0.61
CA LYS A 34 0.21 16.55 0.06
C LYS A 34 -1.29 16.49 -0.22
N ASP A 35 -1.70 16.11 -1.43
CA ASP A 35 -3.10 15.84 -1.73
C ASP A 35 -3.65 14.72 -0.83
N ALA A 36 -2.94 13.60 -0.75
CA ALA A 36 -3.32 12.48 0.12
C ALA A 36 -3.45 12.93 1.59
N TYR A 37 -2.52 13.74 2.09
CA TYR A 37 -2.57 14.28 3.46
C TYR A 37 -3.76 15.23 3.68
N LYS A 38 -4.08 16.07 2.69
CA LYS A 38 -5.25 16.96 2.74
C LYS A 38 -6.54 16.16 2.80
N ARG A 39 -6.69 15.14 1.93
CA ARG A 39 -7.85 14.23 1.93
C ARG A 39 -8.01 13.48 3.25
N ALA A 40 -6.89 13.11 3.86
CA ALA A 40 -6.86 12.39 5.14
C ALA A 40 -7.25 13.26 6.35
N ASN A 41 -7.14 14.59 6.24
CA ASN A 41 -7.58 15.55 7.26
C ASN A 41 -7.09 15.20 8.69
N GLY A 42 -5.79 14.90 8.80
CA GLY A 42 -5.14 14.56 10.07
C GLY A 42 -5.49 13.17 10.64
N LYS A 43 -6.21 12.33 9.91
CA LYS A 43 -6.60 10.98 10.32
C LYS A 43 -6.11 9.93 9.32
N CYS A 44 -5.69 8.77 9.81
CA CYS A 44 -5.33 7.65 8.95
C CYS A 44 -6.52 7.23 8.07
N MET A 45 -6.34 7.16 6.75
CA MET A 45 -7.41 6.80 5.82
C MET A 45 -7.86 5.34 5.95
N ILE A 46 -7.06 4.49 6.60
CA ILE A 46 -7.43 3.11 6.93
C ILE A 46 -8.07 3.03 8.31
N CYS A 47 -7.34 3.24 9.40
CA CYS A 47 -7.89 3.02 10.74
C CYS A 47 -8.70 4.19 11.32
N SER A 48 -8.79 5.32 10.61
CA SER A 48 -9.51 6.54 11.01
C SER A 48 -9.00 7.20 12.30
N ARG A 49 -7.90 6.71 12.89
CA ARG A 49 -7.28 7.32 14.07
C ARG A 49 -6.56 8.62 13.69
N PRO A 50 -6.67 9.68 14.51
CA PRO A 50 -5.81 10.85 14.39
C PRO A 50 -4.34 10.45 14.47
N ALA A 51 -3.50 11.11 13.68
CA ALA A 51 -2.05 10.91 13.72
C ALA A 51 -1.34 12.24 13.49
N LEU A 52 -0.35 12.54 14.35
CA LEU A 52 0.49 13.73 14.19
C LEU A 52 1.31 13.69 12.89
N ARG A 53 1.71 12.48 12.49
CA ARG A 53 2.43 12.22 11.24
C ARG A 53 1.72 11.14 10.45
N LEU A 54 1.42 11.46 9.20
CA LEU A 54 0.91 10.52 8.21
C LEU A 54 2.01 10.21 7.19
N GLU A 55 1.95 9.01 6.64
CA GLU A 55 2.84 8.48 5.63
C GLU A 55 2.02 8.23 4.36
N ALA A 56 2.56 8.60 3.20
CA ALA A 56 1.89 8.35 1.92
C ALA A 56 2.18 6.91 1.49
N HIS A 57 1.13 6.19 1.10
CA HIS A 57 1.18 4.81 0.66
C HIS A 57 0.51 4.67 -0.71
N GLU A 58 1.20 4.02 -1.63
CA GLU A 58 0.72 3.76 -2.98
C GLU A 58 -0.10 2.47 -3.00
N ARG A 59 -1.37 2.58 -3.41
CA ARG A 59 -2.26 1.43 -3.58
C ARG A 59 -2.16 0.93 -5.01
N TRP A 60 -1.75 -0.32 -5.16
CA TRP A 60 -1.55 -0.97 -6.47
C TRP A 60 -2.62 -2.04 -6.72
N SER A 61 -2.95 -2.23 -7.99
CA SER A 61 -3.70 -3.39 -8.48
C SER A 61 -2.92 -4.07 -9.60
N TYR A 62 -3.19 -5.35 -9.80
CA TYR A 62 -2.44 -6.19 -10.73
C TYR A 62 -3.39 -6.96 -11.63
N ASP A 63 -3.13 -6.94 -12.93
CA ASP A 63 -3.77 -7.78 -13.95
C ASP A 63 -2.70 -8.67 -14.58
N GLU A 64 -2.56 -9.92 -14.11
CA GLU A 64 -1.56 -10.87 -14.60
C GLU A 64 -1.74 -11.21 -16.08
N LYS A 65 -2.99 -11.24 -16.56
CA LYS A 65 -3.28 -11.64 -17.95
C LYS A 65 -2.77 -10.58 -18.92
N LYS A 66 -2.96 -9.31 -18.58
CA LYS A 66 -2.45 -8.18 -19.35
C LYS A 66 -1.04 -7.74 -18.93
N LYS A 67 -0.52 -8.33 -17.84
CA LYS A 67 0.73 -7.96 -17.18
C LYS A 67 0.76 -6.47 -16.80
N ILE A 68 -0.31 -5.95 -16.20
CA ILE A 68 -0.40 -4.53 -15.82
C ILE A 68 -0.34 -4.36 -14.30
N GLN A 69 0.64 -3.59 -13.82
CA GLN A 69 0.65 -2.98 -12.49
C GLN A 69 0.02 -1.59 -12.60
N LYS A 70 -1.10 -1.39 -11.94
CA LYS A 70 -1.87 -0.15 -12.02
C LYS A 70 -1.91 0.57 -10.68
N LEU A 71 -1.54 1.86 -10.69
CA LEU A 71 -1.75 2.73 -9.55
C LEU A 71 -3.24 3.00 -9.39
N VAL A 72 -3.77 2.71 -8.20
CA VAL A 72 -5.18 2.88 -7.87
C VAL A 72 -5.42 4.18 -7.12
N ASP A 73 -4.62 4.45 -6.09
CA ASP A 73 -4.68 5.66 -5.27
C ASP A 73 -3.36 5.86 -4.52
N ILE A 74 -3.16 7.04 -3.96
CA ILE A 74 -2.11 7.35 -2.98
C ILE A 74 -2.83 7.78 -1.71
N ILE A 75 -2.77 6.99 -0.65
CA ILE A 75 -3.49 7.27 0.59
C ILE A 75 -2.54 7.72 1.70
N ALA A 76 -3.06 8.46 2.67
CA ALA A 76 -2.30 8.81 3.86
C ALA A 76 -2.66 7.89 5.03
N VAL A 77 -1.66 7.20 5.57
CA VAL A 77 -1.83 6.21 6.63
C VAL A 77 -0.97 6.57 7.84
N CYS A 78 -1.38 6.13 9.03
CA CYS A 78 -0.50 6.23 10.20
C CYS A 78 0.59 5.15 10.12
N HIS A 79 1.70 5.39 10.80
CA HIS A 79 2.83 4.48 10.84
C HIS A 79 2.42 3.03 11.15
N SER A 80 1.57 2.81 12.17
CA SER A 80 1.13 1.45 12.52
C SER A 80 0.38 0.73 11.38
N CYS A 81 -0.46 1.44 10.61
CA CYS A 81 -1.11 0.83 9.44
C CYS A 81 -0.07 0.53 8.36
N HIS A 82 0.87 1.45 8.14
CA HIS A 82 1.90 1.29 7.13
C HIS A 82 2.85 0.11 7.43
N SER A 83 3.19 -0.12 8.71
CA SER A 83 3.94 -1.30 9.14
C SER A 83 3.22 -2.62 8.83
N VAL A 84 1.88 -2.63 8.92
CA VAL A 84 1.08 -3.81 8.58
C VAL A 84 0.98 -4.01 7.08
N ILE A 85 0.76 -2.93 6.31
CA ILE A 85 0.79 -2.96 4.84
C ILE A 85 2.10 -3.58 4.35
N HIS A 86 3.23 -3.11 4.90
CA HIS A 86 4.57 -3.61 4.60
C HIS A 86 5.06 -4.66 5.62
N ILE A 87 4.24 -5.69 5.87
CA ILE A 87 4.53 -6.70 6.89
C ILE A 87 5.88 -7.40 6.69
N GLY A 88 6.28 -7.68 5.45
CA GLY A 88 7.57 -8.33 5.17
C GLY A 88 8.77 -7.51 5.66
N ARG A 89 8.74 -6.17 5.46
CA ARG A 89 9.77 -5.28 6.01
C ARG A 89 9.69 -5.23 7.54
N THR A 90 8.49 -5.15 8.11
CA THR A 90 8.30 -5.07 9.56
C THR A 90 8.80 -6.33 10.28
N GLN A 91 8.60 -7.51 9.69
CA GLN A 91 9.13 -8.78 10.18
C GLN A 91 10.66 -8.79 10.19
N LEU A 92 11.31 -8.33 9.11
CA LEU A 92 12.78 -8.22 9.04
C LEU A 92 13.37 -7.30 10.10
N LEU A 93 12.62 -6.28 10.53
CA LEU A 93 13.04 -5.36 11.59
C LEU A 93 12.72 -5.87 13.00
N GLY A 94 12.06 -7.03 13.16
CA GLY A 94 11.71 -7.62 14.45
C GLY A 94 10.51 -6.96 15.14
N ASP A 95 9.70 -6.17 14.43
CA ASP A 95 8.59 -5.38 14.99
C ASP A 95 7.20 -6.02 14.73
N GLU A 96 7.14 -7.29 14.33
CA GLU A 96 5.90 -7.97 13.91
C GLU A 96 4.82 -7.97 15.00
N GLU A 97 5.19 -8.14 16.27
CA GLU A 97 4.22 -8.23 17.36
C GLU A 97 3.32 -6.98 17.46
N LYS A 98 3.91 -5.78 17.22
CA LYS A 98 3.16 -4.52 17.20
C LYS A 98 2.24 -4.45 15.98
N ALA A 99 2.68 -4.94 14.83
CA ALA A 99 1.89 -5.00 13.61
C ALA A 99 0.69 -5.94 13.77
N ILE A 100 0.89 -7.14 14.33
CA ILE A 100 -0.18 -8.10 14.65
C ILE A 100 -1.22 -7.43 15.55
N LYS A 101 -0.80 -6.88 16.69
CA LYS A 101 -1.70 -6.18 17.64
C LYS A 101 -2.51 -5.09 16.94
N HIS A 102 -1.89 -4.34 16.03
CA HIS A 102 -2.56 -3.31 15.28
C HIS A 102 -3.57 -3.86 14.26
N TYR A 103 -3.19 -4.88 13.48
CA TYR A 103 -4.06 -5.55 12.51
C TYR A 103 -5.33 -6.08 13.19
N LEU A 104 -5.18 -6.83 14.29
CA LEU A 104 -6.30 -7.41 15.03
C LEU A 104 -7.26 -6.33 15.53
N LYS A 105 -6.71 -5.23 16.07
CA LYS A 105 -7.52 -4.10 16.57
C LYS A 105 -8.30 -3.39 15.46
N VAL A 106 -7.66 -3.12 14.32
CA VAL A 106 -8.31 -2.38 13.22
C VAL A 106 -9.37 -3.23 12.53
N ASN A 107 -9.08 -4.51 12.35
CA ASN A 107 -9.98 -5.44 11.66
C ASN A 107 -11.00 -6.11 12.57
N LYS A 108 -10.86 -5.97 13.89
CA LYS A 108 -11.70 -6.66 14.89
C LYS A 108 -11.75 -8.17 14.66
N CYS A 109 -10.59 -8.78 14.42
CA CYS A 109 -10.48 -10.19 14.05
C CYS A 109 -9.55 -10.96 14.99
N SER A 110 -9.51 -12.29 14.82
CA SER A 110 -8.69 -13.20 15.62
C SER A 110 -7.25 -13.30 15.10
N TYR A 111 -6.33 -13.82 15.93
CA TYR A 111 -4.97 -14.13 15.47
C TYR A 111 -4.96 -15.21 14.37
N SER A 112 -5.88 -16.18 14.43
CA SER A 112 -6.07 -17.16 13.34
C SER A 112 -6.48 -16.50 12.03
N ASP A 113 -7.29 -15.44 12.06
CA ASP A 113 -7.62 -14.67 10.85
C ASP A 113 -6.39 -13.95 10.29
N TYR A 114 -5.53 -13.39 11.17
CA TYR A 114 -4.26 -12.77 10.76
C TYR A 114 -3.37 -13.78 10.03
N ILE A 115 -3.13 -14.95 10.63
CA ILE A 115 -2.28 -16.00 10.03
C ILE A 115 -2.85 -16.48 8.70
N LYS A 116 -4.17 -16.72 8.64
CA LYS A 116 -4.83 -17.11 7.39
C LYS A 116 -4.66 -16.06 6.31
N ASN A 117 -4.94 -14.80 6.61
CA ASN A 117 -4.84 -13.71 5.63
C ASN A 117 -3.40 -13.44 5.21
N LEU A 118 -2.42 -13.60 6.12
CA LEU A 118 -1.01 -13.49 5.78
C LEU A 118 -0.57 -14.64 4.85
N GLY A 119 -1.08 -15.85 5.08
CA GLY A 119 -0.88 -16.99 4.19
C GLY A 119 -1.46 -16.75 2.79
N GLU A 120 -2.68 -16.22 2.72
CA GLU A 120 -3.34 -15.82 1.46
C GLU A 120 -2.57 -14.72 0.72
N ALA A 121 -2.11 -13.68 1.43
CA ALA A 121 -1.30 -12.62 0.87
C ALA A 121 0.05 -13.13 0.33
N ASN A 122 0.73 -14.01 1.07
CA ASN A 122 1.97 -14.64 0.61
C ASN A 122 1.74 -15.54 -0.61
N ALA A 123 0.62 -16.26 -0.67
CA ALA A 123 0.25 -17.04 -1.85
C ALA A 123 0.01 -16.14 -3.06
N ARG A 124 -0.74 -15.04 -2.88
CA ARG A 124 -0.96 -14.04 -3.92
C ARG A 124 0.35 -13.45 -4.43
N HIS A 125 1.26 -13.11 -3.52
CA HIS A 125 2.58 -12.58 -3.84
C HIS A 125 3.39 -13.56 -4.71
N ARG A 126 3.40 -14.85 -4.37
CA ARG A 126 4.05 -15.89 -5.18
C ARG A 126 3.46 -15.98 -6.59
N GLU A 127 2.14 -15.87 -6.73
CA GLU A 127 1.51 -15.87 -8.04
C GLU A 127 1.89 -14.64 -8.87
N LEU A 128 1.95 -13.46 -8.25
CA LEU A 128 2.36 -12.25 -8.95
C LEU A 128 3.82 -12.30 -9.41
N ASN A 129 4.69 -12.94 -8.63
CA ASN A 129 6.11 -13.14 -8.99
C ASN A 129 6.33 -14.14 -10.14
N LYS A 130 5.29 -14.80 -10.65
CA LYS A 130 5.39 -15.62 -11.89
C LYS A 130 5.32 -14.79 -13.17
N VAL A 131 4.98 -13.50 -13.06
CA VAL A 131 4.93 -12.58 -14.20
C VAL A 131 6.31 -11.94 -14.36
N ASP A 132 6.97 -12.23 -15.48
CA ASP A 132 8.36 -11.80 -15.72
C ASP A 132 8.53 -10.28 -15.82
N GLU A 133 7.54 -9.58 -16.39
CA GLU A 133 7.59 -8.13 -16.60
C GLU A 133 6.19 -7.52 -16.47
N TRP A 134 6.11 -6.38 -15.80
CA TRP A 134 4.88 -5.63 -15.57
C TRP A 134 4.91 -4.29 -16.30
N GLN A 135 3.86 -4.04 -17.08
CA GLN A 135 3.57 -2.71 -17.63
C GLN A 135 2.99 -1.81 -16.55
N LEU A 136 3.42 -0.56 -16.50
CA LEU A 136 2.98 0.38 -15.49
C LEU A 136 1.85 1.28 -16.01
N ASP A 137 0.70 1.26 -15.33
CA ASP A 137 -0.42 2.17 -15.59
C ASP A 137 -0.54 3.20 -14.46
N LEU A 138 -0.12 4.44 -14.77
CA LEU A 138 -0.21 5.61 -13.88
C LEU A 138 -1.32 6.59 -14.29
N SER A 139 -2.27 6.15 -15.13
CA SER A 139 -3.33 7.03 -15.67
C SER A 139 -4.14 7.76 -14.61
N VAL A 140 -4.23 7.20 -13.39
CA VAL A 140 -4.92 7.84 -12.26
C VAL A 140 -4.28 9.17 -11.84
N LEU A 141 -2.98 9.36 -12.05
CA LEU A 141 -2.29 10.58 -11.64
C LEU A 141 -2.84 11.82 -12.34
N LYS A 142 -3.31 11.67 -13.60
CA LYS A 142 -3.99 12.74 -14.35
C LYS A 142 -5.24 13.26 -13.64
N LYS A 143 -5.91 12.40 -12.87
CA LYS A 143 -7.11 12.76 -12.10
C LYS A 143 -6.77 13.42 -10.77
N ILE A 144 -5.61 13.09 -10.18
CA ILE A 144 -5.21 13.59 -8.85
C ILE A 144 -4.63 15.00 -8.96
N ILE A 145 -3.78 15.26 -9.97
CA ILE A 145 -3.06 16.55 -10.07
C ILE A 145 -3.18 17.24 -11.45
N GLY A 146 -4.03 16.76 -12.35
CA GLY A 146 -4.17 17.31 -13.70
C GLY A 146 -3.08 16.81 -14.66
N ASN A 147 -2.79 17.55 -15.74
CA ASN A 147 -1.78 17.15 -16.74
C ASN A 147 -0.38 17.08 -16.10
N ILE A 148 0.13 15.85 -15.96
CA ILE A 148 1.53 15.54 -15.71
C ILE A 148 2.13 15.08 -17.03
N GLU A 149 3.27 15.66 -17.41
CA GLU A 149 4.17 15.01 -18.36
C GLU A 149 4.92 13.91 -17.60
N LEU A 150 4.47 12.66 -17.78
CA LEU A 150 5.15 11.46 -17.30
C LEU A 150 6.20 11.02 -18.33
#